data_AF-A0A444IXP8-F1
#
_entry.id   AF-A0A444IXP8-F1
#
_cell.length_a   1.000
_cell.length_b   1.000
_cell.length_c   1.000
_cell.angle_alpha   90.00
_cell.angle_beta   90.00
_cell.angle_gamma   90.00
#
_symmetry.space_group_name_H-M   'P 1'
#
loop_
_entity.id
_entity.type
_entity.pdbx_description
1 polymer ?
#
loop_
_entity_poly.entity_id
_entity_poly.type
_entity_poly.pdbx_seq_one_letter_code
_entity_poly.pdbx_strand_id
1 'polypeptide(L)'
;MSVTIQNIAPTEIEAESFRIIAKEIGDHNFDSATFKVVQRVIHATGDFNFAENLRFQSQALSRAMEVIRAGENILTDVNMVAAGISKGMLVSFGGSVSCLVADEE
;
A
#
# COMPACT_ATOMS: atom_id res chain seq x y z
N MET A 1 -3.76 -15.19 -30.75
CA MET A 1 -4.20 -14.75 -29.40
C MET A 1 -5.46 -13.93 -29.59
N SER A 2 -6.60 -14.39 -29.04
CA SER A 2 -7.83 -13.59 -29.02
C SER A 2 -7.82 -12.72 -27.76
N VAL A 3 -7.85 -11.41 -27.93
CA VAL A 3 -8.03 -10.48 -26.80
C VAL A 3 -9.53 -10.37 -26.53
N THR A 4 -9.93 -10.66 -25.30
CA THR A 4 -11.32 -10.47 -24.84
C THR A 4 -11.39 -9.17 -24.02
N ILE A 5 -12.15 -8.20 -24.51
CA ILE A 5 -12.39 -6.95 -23.79
C ILE A 5 -13.38 -7.22 -22.67
N GLN A 6 -12.99 -6.94 -21.43
CA GLN A 6 -13.87 -7.01 -20.27
C GLN A 6 -14.47 -5.61 -20.02
N ASN A 7 -15.78 -5.54 -19.79
CA ASN A 7 -16.46 -4.30 -19.44
C ASN A 7 -16.60 -4.21 -17.92
N ILE A 8 -15.65 -3.54 -17.26
CA ILE A 8 -15.60 -3.37 -15.80
C ILE A 8 -15.78 -1.89 -15.50
N ALA A 9 -16.63 -1.54 -14.52
CA ALA A 9 -16.81 -0.14 -14.14
C ALA A 9 -15.50 0.42 -13.54
N PRO A 10 -15.16 1.71 -13.74
CA PRO A 10 -13.93 2.29 -13.19
C PRO A 10 -13.75 2.09 -11.68
N THR A 11 -14.86 2.08 -10.93
CA THR A 11 -14.88 1.86 -9.47
C THR A 11 -14.59 0.41 -9.05
N GLU A 12 -14.67 -0.54 -9.99
CA GLU A 12 -14.49 -1.98 -9.73
C GLU A 12 -13.12 -2.49 -10.19
N ILE A 13 -12.39 -1.71 -11.00
CA ILE A 13 -11.10 -2.10 -11.58
C ILE A 13 -10.08 -2.47 -10.49
N GLU A 14 -10.04 -1.72 -9.39
CA GLU A 14 -9.12 -2.01 -8.29
C GLU A 14 -9.44 -3.35 -7.62
N ALA A 15 -10.72 -3.60 -7.35
CA ALA A 15 -11.16 -4.85 -6.75
C ALA A 15 -10.86 -6.05 -7.67
N GLU A 16 -11.07 -5.88 -8.97
CA GLU A 16 -10.72 -6.92 -9.95
C GLU A 16 -9.20 -7.13 -10.03
N SER A 17 -8.41 -6.06 -9.96
CA SER A 17 -6.94 -6.16 -9.90
C SER A 17 -6.49 -6.98 -8.69
N PHE A 18 -7.06 -6.74 -7.50
CA PHE A 18 -6.75 -7.53 -6.32
C PHE A 18 -7.21 -8.99 -6.43
N ARG A 19 -8.34 -9.25 -7.07
CA ARG A 19 -8.80 -10.61 -7.36
C ARG A 19 -7.82 -11.35 -8.26
N ILE A 20 -7.32 -10.70 -9.32
CA ILE A 20 -6.33 -11.26 -10.23
C ILE A 20 -5.01 -11.52 -9.49
N ILE A 21 -4.51 -10.54 -8.73
CA ILE A 21 -3.27 -10.68 -7.95
C ILE A 21 -3.38 -11.84 -6.96
N ALA A 22 -4.51 -11.96 -6.22
CA ALA A 22 -4.71 -13.05 -5.28
C ALA A 22 -4.72 -14.41 -5.97
N LYS A 23 -5.38 -14.50 -7.12
CA LYS A 23 -5.42 -15.74 -7.91
C LYS A 23 -4.02 -16.15 -8.41
N GLU A 24 -3.22 -15.19 -8.88
CA GLU A 24 -1.90 -15.46 -9.44
C GLU A 24 -0.86 -15.82 -8.38
N ILE A 25 -0.92 -15.18 -7.20
CA ILE A 25 -0.08 -15.56 -6.05
C ILE A 25 -0.40 -16.98 -5.57
N GLY A 26 -1.69 -17.35 -5.55
CA GLY A 26 -2.12 -18.64 -5.05
C GLY A 26 -1.86 -18.81 -3.55
N ASP A 27 -1.38 -19.99 -3.16
CA ASP A 27 -1.14 -20.33 -1.75
C ASP A 27 0.04 -19.53 -1.19
N HIS A 28 -0.18 -18.87 -0.04
CA HIS A 28 0.84 -18.07 0.63
C HIS A 28 0.71 -18.17 2.16
N ASN A 29 1.80 -17.82 2.86
CA ASN A 29 1.86 -17.90 4.32
C ASN A 29 1.58 -16.56 5.04
N PHE A 30 1.17 -15.51 4.32
CA PHE A 30 0.82 -14.23 4.91
C PHE A 30 -0.49 -14.29 5.70
N ASP A 31 -0.53 -13.61 6.84
CA ASP A 31 -1.81 -13.27 7.49
C ASP A 31 -2.60 -12.26 6.65
N SER A 32 -3.90 -12.11 6.96
CA SER A 32 -4.80 -11.26 6.17
C SER A 32 -4.38 -9.80 6.09
N ALA A 33 -3.80 -9.22 7.15
CA ALA A 33 -3.37 -7.83 7.15
C ALA A 33 -2.09 -7.65 6.32
N THR A 34 -1.12 -8.56 6.49
CA THR A 34 0.12 -8.57 5.71
C THR A 34 -0.16 -8.80 4.23
N PHE A 35 -1.06 -9.73 3.90
CA PHE A 35 -1.40 -10.00 2.50
C PHE A 35 -1.99 -8.78 1.79
N LYS A 36 -2.84 -7.99 2.46
CA LYS A 36 -3.36 -6.74 1.88
C LYS A 36 -2.27 -5.74 1.52
N VAL A 37 -1.21 -5.66 2.32
CA VAL A 37 -0.06 -4.80 2.02
C VAL A 37 0.72 -5.34 0.83
N VAL A 38 0.99 -6.65 0.80
CA VAL A 38 1.65 -7.33 -0.34
C VAL A 38 0.87 -7.11 -1.63
N GLN A 39 -0.45 -7.31 -1.63
CA GLN A 39 -1.32 -7.06 -2.78
C GLN A 39 -1.26 -5.60 -3.24
N ARG A 40 -1.26 -4.65 -2.30
CA ARG A 40 -1.17 -3.21 -2.63
C ARG A 40 0.17 -2.85 -3.27
N VAL A 41 1.28 -3.43 -2.81
CA VAL A 41 2.60 -3.24 -3.41
C VAL A 41 2.62 -3.80 -4.83
N ILE A 42 2.18 -5.03 -5.03
CA ILE A 42 2.12 -5.67 -6.37
C ILE A 42 1.20 -4.90 -7.30
N HIS A 43 0.06 -4.38 -6.82
CA HIS A 43 -0.83 -3.56 -7.62
C HIS A 43 -0.17 -2.25 -8.11
N ALA A 44 0.64 -1.61 -7.26
CA ALA A 44 1.33 -0.38 -7.61
C ALA A 44 2.52 -0.62 -8.56
N THR A 45 3.17 -1.79 -8.51
CA THR A 45 4.39 -2.08 -9.27
C THR A 45 4.19 -2.99 -10.48
N GLY A 46 3.13 -3.81 -10.49
CA GLY A 46 2.94 -4.89 -11.45
C GLY A 46 3.89 -6.07 -11.27
N ASP A 47 4.68 -6.12 -10.19
CA ASP A 47 5.73 -7.12 -9.98
C ASP A 47 5.38 -8.10 -8.85
N PHE A 48 5.17 -9.37 -9.20
CA PHE A 48 4.84 -10.44 -8.26
C PHE A 48 6.01 -10.88 -7.39
N ASN A 49 7.26 -10.53 -7.74
CA ASN A 49 8.42 -10.88 -6.93
C ASN A 49 8.37 -10.25 -5.52
N PHE A 50 7.56 -9.21 -5.30
CA PHE A 50 7.35 -8.65 -3.97
C PHE A 50 6.69 -9.61 -2.98
N ALA A 51 5.95 -10.62 -3.46
CA ALA A 51 5.43 -11.68 -2.59
C ALA A 51 6.56 -12.50 -1.93
N GLU A 52 7.73 -12.60 -2.57
CA GLU A 52 8.87 -13.36 -2.04
C GLU A 52 9.90 -12.49 -1.33
N ASN A 53 9.95 -11.19 -1.65
CA ASN A 53 11.01 -10.28 -1.20
C ASN A 53 10.60 -9.36 -0.04
N LEU A 54 9.31 -9.14 0.18
CA LEU A 54 8.86 -8.33 1.32
C LEU A 54 9.11 -9.07 2.64
N ARG A 55 9.64 -8.34 3.63
CA ARG A 55 9.90 -8.85 4.97
C ARG A 55 9.22 -7.94 5.97
N PHE A 56 8.50 -8.55 6.91
CA PHE A 56 7.75 -7.85 7.94
C PHE A 56 8.26 -8.30 9.29
N GLN A 57 8.62 -7.33 10.14
CA GLN A 57 8.90 -7.63 11.53
C GLN A 57 7.60 -8.06 12.24
N SER A 58 7.74 -8.88 13.28
CA SER A 58 6.61 -9.17 14.17
C SER A 58 5.98 -7.87 14.67
N GLN A 59 4.65 -7.80 14.61
CA GLN A 59 3.83 -6.64 15.02
C GLN A 59 4.06 -5.33 14.23
N ALA A 60 4.77 -5.35 13.10
CA ALA A 60 5.02 -4.14 12.31
C ALA A 60 3.73 -3.43 11.91
N LEU A 61 2.75 -4.17 11.38
CA LEU A 61 1.48 -3.59 10.93
C LEU A 61 0.59 -3.14 12.09
N SER A 62 0.51 -3.90 13.17
CA SER A 62 -0.25 -3.50 14.35
C SER A 62 0.29 -2.22 14.96
N ARG A 63 1.62 -2.11 15.08
CA ARG A 63 2.25 -0.91 15.61
C ARG A 63 2.09 0.28 14.67
N ALA A 64 2.24 0.08 13.35
CA ALA A 64 2.01 1.12 12.35
C ALA A 64 0.58 1.68 12.42
N MET A 65 -0.43 0.79 12.53
CA MET A 65 -1.82 1.22 12.68
C MET A 65 -2.06 1.99 13.99
N GLU A 66 -1.44 1.56 15.09
CA GLU A 66 -1.55 2.23 16.38
C GLU A 66 -1.01 3.66 16.33
N VAL A 67 0.21 3.85 15.82
CA VAL A 67 0.84 5.19 15.77
C VAL A 67 0.13 6.13 14.80
N ILE A 68 -0.32 5.64 13.64
CA ILE A 68 -1.09 6.45 12.68
C ILE A 68 -2.40 6.92 13.32
N ARG A 69 -3.10 6.04 14.04
CA ARG A 69 -4.37 6.38 14.70
C ARG A 69 -4.18 7.26 15.93
N ALA A 70 -2.99 7.23 16.55
CA ALA A 70 -2.62 8.12 17.64
C ALA A 70 -2.31 9.55 17.17
N GLY A 71 -2.33 9.81 15.85
CA GLY A 71 -2.06 11.13 15.29
C GLY A 71 -0.57 11.45 15.17
N GLU A 72 0.29 10.44 15.16
CA GLU A 72 1.72 10.64 14.96
C GLU A 72 2.02 11.12 13.53
N ASN A 73 3.10 11.89 13.38
CA ASN A 73 3.55 12.40 12.09
C ASN A 73 4.32 11.34 11.29
N ILE A 74 4.17 11.38 9.97
CA ILE A 74 4.95 10.55 9.03
C ILE A 74 6.04 11.42 8.39
N LEU A 75 7.30 11.02 8.58
CA LEU A 75 8.44 11.61 7.88
C LEU A 75 8.78 10.74 6.67
N THR A 76 8.97 11.37 5.51
CA THR A 76 9.38 10.69 4.28
C THR A 76 10.69 11.26 3.75
N ASP A 77 11.48 10.42 3.10
CA ASP A 77 12.77 10.76 2.50
C ASP A 77 12.66 11.46 1.14
N VAL A 78 11.57 11.22 0.39
CA VAL A 78 11.33 11.86 -0.90
C VAL A 78 9.90 12.40 -1.06
N ASN A 79 9.77 13.52 -1.77
CA ASN A 79 8.49 14.21 -1.98
C ASN A 79 7.43 13.35 -2.67
N MET A 80 7.84 12.42 -3.53
CA MET A 80 6.90 11.53 -4.24
C MET A 80 6.14 10.61 -3.27
N VAL A 81 6.80 10.14 -2.20
CA VAL A 81 6.15 9.32 -1.16
C VAL A 81 5.16 10.18 -0.36
N ALA A 82 5.56 11.38 0.06
CA ALA A 82 4.65 12.30 0.75
C ALA A 82 3.41 12.66 -0.09
N ALA A 83 3.58 12.83 -1.41
CA ALA A 83 2.48 13.12 -2.33
C ALA A 83 1.52 11.93 -2.52
N GLY A 84 2.02 10.70 -2.41
CA GLY A 84 1.20 9.48 -2.50
C GLY A 84 0.39 9.17 -1.23
N ILE A 85 0.70 9.81 -0.10
CA ILE A 85 0.01 9.58 1.18
C ILE A 85 -1.24 10.46 1.28
N SER A 86 -2.37 9.86 1.68
CA SER A 86 -3.64 10.58 1.89
C SER A 86 -3.57 11.52 3.09
N LYS A 87 -3.32 12.80 2.82
CA LYS A 87 -3.27 13.86 3.85
C LYS A 87 -4.59 13.98 4.63
N GLY A 88 -5.73 13.84 3.94
CA GLY A 88 -7.05 13.90 4.59
C GLY A 88 -7.25 12.80 5.62
N MET A 89 -6.73 11.59 5.35
CA MET A 89 -6.80 10.48 6.31
C MET A 89 -5.91 10.74 7.53
N LEU A 90 -4.68 11.21 7.34
CA LEU A 90 -3.79 11.53 8.46
C LEU A 90 -4.35 12.65 9.35
N VAL A 91 -4.84 13.72 8.73
CA VAL A 91 -5.46 14.85 9.45
C VAL A 91 -6.67 14.39 10.26
N SER A 92 -7.45 13.42 9.77
CA SER A 92 -8.59 12.87 10.52
C SER A 92 -8.18 12.15 11.81
N PHE A 93 -6.93 11.69 11.91
CA PHE A 93 -6.34 11.13 13.13
C PHE A 93 -5.49 12.14 13.91
N GLY A 94 -5.29 13.37 13.41
CA GLY A 94 -4.47 14.41 14.04
C GLY A 94 -3.01 14.45 13.59
N GLY A 95 -2.60 13.56 12.68
CA GLY A 95 -1.23 13.49 12.16
C GLY A 95 -1.02 14.29 10.88
N SER A 96 0.25 14.41 10.48
CA SER A 96 0.67 15.06 9.24
C SER A 96 1.78 14.27 8.54
N VAL A 97 2.07 14.62 7.28
CA VAL A 97 3.19 14.06 6.51
C VAL A 97 4.15 15.18 6.10
N SER A 98 5.45 14.97 6.32
CA SER A 98 6.51 15.93 6.03
C SER A 98 7.64 15.26 5.25
N CYS A 99 8.25 16.00 4.33
CA CYS A 99 9.47 15.62 3.62
C CYS A 99 10.40 16.83 3.62
N LEU A 100 11.58 16.68 4.21
CA LEU A 100 12.52 17.79 4.39
C LEU A 100 13.63 17.79 3.34
N VAL A 101 13.53 16.93 2.33
CA VAL A 101 14.60 16.71 1.33
C VAL A 101 14.94 17.95 0.49
N ALA A 102 14.02 18.90 0.41
CA ALA A 102 14.17 20.15 -0.32
C ALA A 102 14.21 21.39 0.58
N ASP A 103 14.23 21.17 1.91
CA ASP A 103 14.27 22.26 2.87
C ASP A 103 15.71 22.78 3.01
N GLU A 104 15.85 24.08 3.27
CA GLU A 104 17.14 24.69 3.60
C GLU A 104 17.59 24.22 4.99
N GLU A 105 18.89 23.96 5.17
CA GLU A 105 19.51 23.61 6.48
C GLU A 105 19.53 24.76 7.48
#